data_AF-A0AA40FEZ5-F1
#
_entry.id   AF-A0AA40FEZ5-F1
#
_cell.length_a   1.000
_cell.length_b   1.000
_cell.length_c   1.000
_cell.angle_alpha   90.00
_cell.angle_beta   90.00
_cell.angle_gamma   90.00
#
_symmetry.space_group_name_H-M   'P 1'
#
loop_
_entity.id
_entity.type
_entity.pdbx_description
1 polymer ?
#
loop_
_entity_poly.entity_id
_entity_poly.type
_entity_poly.pdbx_seq_one_letter_code
_entity_poly.pdbx_strand_id
1 'polypeptide(L)' 'MAEHVEVPKVLGDVFESTMGLVYLDSNKDLTAVWNIICSIIHTEIEENSKSIPEQPIRVLYVNLKVQIYNS' A
#
# COMPACT_ATOMS: atom_id res chain seq x y z
N MET A 1 -21.33 -1.12 12.10
CA MET A 1 -20.22 -0.97 13.05
C MET A 1 -19.04 -1.70 12.43
N ALA A 2 -18.06 -0.96 11.90
CA ALA A 2 -16.77 -1.56 11.56
C ALA A 2 -16.07 -1.81 12.90
N GLU A 3 -16.10 -3.07 13.34
CA GLU A 3 -15.28 -3.51 14.46
C GLU A 3 -13.83 -3.25 14.07
N HIS A 4 -13.10 -2.53 14.92
CA HIS A 4 -11.69 -2.22 14.70
C HIS A 4 -10.91 -3.53 14.83
N VAL A 5 -10.87 -4.31 13.75
CA VAL A 5 -10.04 -5.50 13.65
C VAL A 5 -8.61 -5.05 13.88
N GLU A 6 -8.03 -5.43 15.01
CA GLU A 6 -6.60 -5.27 15.20
C GLU A 6 -5.91 -6.08 14.12
N VAL A 7 -5.29 -5.38 13.18
CA VAL A 7 -4.47 -6.01 12.16
C VAL A 7 -3.34 -6.74 12.92
N PRO A 8 -3.22 -8.06 12.79
CA PRO A 8 -2.22 -8.82 13.52
C PRO A 8 -0.84 -8.41 13.00
N LYS A 9 -0.17 -7.51 13.71
CA LYS A 9 1.12 -6.91 13.33
C LYS A 9 2.18 -7.94 12.94
N VAL A 10 2.16 -9.08 13.63
CA VAL A 10 3.01 -10.24 13.38
C VAL A 10 2.92 -10.74 11.93
N LEU A 11 1.73 -10.66 11.31
CA LEU A 11 1.56 -11.05 9.91
C LEU A 11 2.33 -10.12 8.96
N GLY A 12 2.32 -8.82 9.26
CA GLY A 12 3.13 -7.83 8.54
C GLY A 12 4.63 -8.10 8.70
N ASP A 13 5.07 -8.36 9.94
CA ASP A 13 6.48 -8.65 10.23
C ASP A 13 6.96 -9.93 9.50
N VAL A 14 6.14 -10.98 9.45
CA VAL A 14 6.44 -12.23 8.72
C VAL A 14 6.47 -11.98 7.21
N PHE A 15 5.53 -11.19 6.68
CA PHE A 15 5.50 -10.85 5.26
C PHE A 15 6.76 -10.07 4.85
N GLU A 16 7.10 -9.01 5.59
CA GLU A 16 8.27 -8.16 5.32
C GLU A 16 9.59 -8.95 5.43
N SER A 17 9.74 -9.79 6.47
CA SER A 17 10.93 -10.64 6.62
C SER A 17 11.06 -11.68 5.51
N THR A 18 9.95 -12.24 5.02
CA THR A 18 9.95 -13.18 3.88
C THR A 18 10.38 -12.47 2.60
N MET A 19 9.89 -11.25 2.34
CA MET A 19 10.32 -10.46 1.18
C MET A 19 11.82 -10.11 1.27
N GLY A 20 12.32 -9.81 2.46
CA GLY A 20 13.75 -9.61 2.71
C GLY A 20 14.60 -10.84 2.43
N LEU A 21 14.12 -12.05 2.77
CA LEU A 21 14.81 -13.30 2.44
C LEU A 21 14.87 -13.53 0.93
N VAL A 22 13.75 -13.38 0.22
CA VAL A 22 13.69 -13.52 -1.24
C VAL A 22 14.65 -12.54 -1.91
N TYR A 23 14.70 -11.29 -1.45
CA TYR A 23 15.62 -10.29 -1.96
C TYR A 23 17.08 -10.72 -1.81
N LEU A 24 17.45 -11.31 -0.66
CA LEU A 24 18.82 -11.76 -0.45
C LEU A 24 19.16 -13.00 -1.29
N ASP A 25 18.22 -13.94 -1.43
CA ASP A 25 18.38 -15.18 -2.20
C ASP A 25 18.43 -14.92 -3.71
N SER A 26 17.69 -13.91 -4.20
CA SER A 26 17.67 -13.50 -5.61
C SER A 26 18.86 -12.63 -6.03
N ASN A 27 19.93 -12.57 -5.23
CA ASN A 27 21.06 -11.65 -5.43
C ASN A 27 20.62 -10.18 -5.51
N LYS A 28 19.73 -9.76 -4.60
CA LYS A 28 19.24 -8.39 -4.45
C LYS A 28 18.38 -7.90 -5.63
N ASP A 29 17.61 -8.79 -6.25
CA ASP A 29 16.67 -8.44 -7.32
C ASP A 29 15.29 -8.07 -6.77
N LEU A 30 14.93 -6.79 -6.92
CA LEU A 30 13.60 -6.27 -6.57
C LEU A 30 12.49 -6.77 -7.51
N THR A 31 12.84 -7.15 -8.74
CA THR A 31 11.87 -7.69 -9.71
C THR A 31 11.36 -9.04 -9.24
N ALA A 32 12.25 -9.91 -8.75
CA ALA A 32 11.89 -11.18 -8.14
C ALA A 32 10.95 -11.00 -6.93
N VAL A 33 11.24 -10.04 -6.05
CA VAL A 33 10.36 -9.70 -4.90
C VAL A 33 9.00 -9.20 -5.39
N TRP A 34 9.00 -8.27 -6.34
CA TRP A 34 7.78 -7.68 -6.89
C TRP A 34 6.87 -8.72 -7.56
N ASN A 35 7.44 -9.69 -8.27
CA ASN A 35 6.66 -10.77 -8.88
C ASN A 35 5.92 -11.62 -7.84
N ILE A 36 6.51 -11.86 -6.67
CA ILE A 36 5.86 -12.57 -5.57
C ILE A 36 4.79 -11.68 -4.90
N ILE A 37 5.07 -10.40 -4.69
CA ILE A 37 4.08 -9.45 -4.16
C ILE A 37 2.86 -9.40 -5.10
N CYS A 38 3.08 -9.27 -6.40
CA CYS A 38 1.99 -9.29 -7.38
C CYS A 38 1.23 -10.62 -7.37
N SER A 39 1.86 -11.77 -7.20
CA SER A 39 1.12 -13.04 -7.17
C SER A 39 0.20 -13.18 -5.95
N ILE A 40 0.51 -12.49 -4.84
CA ILE A 40 -0.25 -12.57 -3.59
C ILE A 40 -1.32 -11.48 -3.48
N ILE A 41 -1.00 -10.23 -3.87
CA ILE A 41 -1.81 -9.05 -3.51
C ILE A 41 -2.42 -8.34 -4.72
N HIS A 42 -2.15 -8.80 -5.95
CA HIS A 42 -2.60 -8.09 -7.16
C HIS A 42 -4.13 -7.91 -7.22
N THR A 43 -4.91 -8.92 -6.84
CA THR A 43 -6.38 -8.83 -6.82
C THR A 43 -6.86 -7.75 -5.86
N GLU A 44 -6.38 -7.72 -4.62
CA GLU A 44 -6.71 -6.70 -3.63
C GLU A 44 -6.26 -5.30 -4.07
N ILE A 45 -5.11 -5.18 -4.74
CA ILE A 45 -4.65 -3.90 -5.30
C ILE A 45 -5.63 -3.44 -6.38
N GLU A 46 -6.04 -4.30 -7.31
CA GLU A 46 -6.99 -3.97 -8.36
C GLU A 46 -8.37 -3.59 -7.81
N GLU A 47 -8.86 -4.33 -6.81
CA GLU A 47 -10.16 -4.09 -6.20
C GLU A 47 -10.18 -2.78 -5.42
N ASN A 48 -9.14 -2.50 -4.60
CA ASN A 48 -9.03 -1.26 -3.86
C ASN A 48 -8.74 -0.05 -4.77
N SER A 49 -8.08 -0.26 -5.91
CA SER A 49 -7.81 0.82 -6.87
C SER A 49 -9.07 1.31 -7.59
N LYS A 50 -10.14 0.52 -7.64
CA LYS A 50 -11.43 0.93 -8.24
C LYS A 50 -12.14 2.02 -7.44
N SER A 51 -11.87 2.12 -6.15
CA SER A 51 -12.47 3.10 -5.25
C SER A 51 -11.43 3.57 -4.23
N ILE A 52 -10.46 4.36 -4.69
CA ILE A 52 -9.47 4.95 -3.80
C ILE A 52 -10.18 5.97 -2.90
N PRO A 53 -10.31 5.72 -1.59
CA PRO A 53 -10.90 6.70 -0.69
C PRO A 53 -10.00 7.93 -0.69
N GLU A 54 -10.54 9.08 -1.09
CA GLU A 54 -9.75 10.30 -1.03
C GLU A 54 -9.43 10.61 0.43
N GLN A 55 -8.13 10.63 0.74
CA GLN A 55 -7.65 10.98 2.07
C GLN A 55 -8.17 12.39 2.42
N PRO A 56 -8.96 12.58 3.48
CA PRO A 56 -9.64 13.86 3.76
C PRO A 56 -8.65 15.03 3.85
N ILE A 57 -7.48 14.79 4.43
CA ILE A 57 -6.39 15.78 4.52
C ILE A 57 -5.86 16.16 3.13
N ARG A 58 -5.72 15.18 2.22
CA ARG A 58 -5.27 15.43 0.84
C ARG A 58 -6.25 16.33 0.09
N VAL A 59 -7.56 16.07 0.25
CA VAL A 59 -8.63 16.87 -0.37
C VAL A 59 -8.59 18.31 0.13
N LEU A 60 -8.47 18.50 1.45
CA LEU A 60 -8.36 19.84 2.05
C LEU A 60 -7.15 20.61 1.51
N TYR A 61 -5.98 19.96 1.44
CA TYR A 61 -4.78 20.58 0.91
C TYR A 61 -4.91 21.00 -0.55
N VAL A 62 -5.47 20.12 -1.42
CA VAL A 62 -5.69 20.43 -2.83
C VAL A 62 -6.65 21.62 -2.98
N ASN A 63 -7.76 21.63 -2.26
CA ASN A 63 -8.76 22.70 -2.34
C ASN A 63 -8.20 24.06 -1.88
N LEU A 64 -7.43 24.08 -0.77
CA LEU A 64 -6.77 25.29 -0.29
C LEU A 64 -5.75 25.82 -1.30
N LYS A 65 -4.97 24.94 -1.91
CA LYS A 65 -3.98 25.34 -2.94
C LYS A 65 -4.65 25.94 -4.17
N VAL A 66 -5.78 25.38 -4.60
CA VAL A 66 -6.59 25.92 -5.70
C VAL A 66 -7.21 27.27 -5.35
N GLN A 67 -7.71 27.46 -4.12
CA GLN A 67 -8.25 28.76 -3.69
C GLN A 67 -7.19 29.87 -3.68
N ILE A 68 -5.97 29.58 -3.20
CA ILE A 68 -4.85 30.55 -3.18
C ILE A 68 -4.42 30.93 -4.60
N TYR A 69 -4.35 29.97 -5.53
CA TYR A 69 -3.94 30.26 -6.91
C TYR A 69 -4.98 31.08 -7.69
N ASN A 70 -6.26 30.97 -7.32
CA ASN A 70 -7.35 31.73 -7.94
C ASN A 70 -7.71 33.04 -7.21
N SER A 71 -6.95 33.44 -6.19
CA SER A 71 -7.07 34.72 -5.47
C SER A 71 -5.94 35.68 -5.86
#